data_AF-A0A7K2XJ50-F1
#
_entry.id   AF-A0A7K2XJ50-F1
#
_cell.length_a   1.000
_cell.length_b   1.000
_cell.length_c   1.000
_cell.angle_alpha   90.00
_cell.angle_beta   90.00
_cell.angle_gamma   90.00
#
_symmetry.space_group_name_H-M   'P 1'
#
loop_
_entity.id
_entity.type
_entity.pdbx_description
1 polymer ?
#
loop_
_entity_poly.entity_id
_entity_poly.type
_entity_poly.pdbx_seq_one_letter_code
_entity_poly.pdbx_strand_id
1 'polypeptide(L)' 'LAARHGRALTPDDLRAEPRLRPLLAGAGWRLVDYVDEDTRYLALAVREG' A
#
# COMPACT_ATOMS: atom_id res chain seq x y z
N LEU A 1 -11.22 -8.88 2.51
CA LEU A 1 -10.29 -7.75 2.36
C LEU A 1 -10.97 -6.70 1.51
N ALA A 2 -11.03 -5.41 1.90
CA ALA A 2 -11.88 -4.34 1.35
C ALA A 2 -12.19 -4.65 -0.09
N ALA A 3 -13.30 -5.38 -0.24
CA ALA A 3 -13.69 -5.95 -1.50
C ALA A 3 -14.09 -4.72 -2.29
N ARG A 4 -13.14 -4.16 -3.02
CA ARG A 4 -13.36 -3.10 -3.97
C ARG A 4 -14.25 -3.71 -5.03
N HIS A 5 -15.55 -3.69 -4.77
CA HIS A 5 -16.64 -3.97 -5.68
C HIS A 5 -16.29 -5.00 -6.76
N GLY A 6 -16.00 -6.24 -6.34
CA GLY A 6 -15.88 -7.38 -7.25
C GLY A 6 -14.58 -7.54 -8.05
N ARG A 7 -13.49 -6.84 -7.75
CA ARG A 7 -12.17 -7.20 -8.31
C ARG A 7 -11.21 -7.70 -7.23
N ALA A 8 -10.72 -8.93 -7.42
CA ALA A 8 -9.67 -9.50 -6.60
C ALA A 8 -8.42 -8.62 -6.66
N LEU A 9 -7.79 -8.37 -5.51
CA LEU A 9 -6.44 -7.84 -5.45
C LEU A 9 -5.54 -8.84 -6.16
N THR A 10 -5.07 -8.48 -7.34
CA THR A 10 -4.07 -9.30 -8.01
C THR A 10 -2.76 -9.13 -7.26
N PRO A 11 -1.87 -10.12 -7.36
CA PRO A 11 -0.49 -9.95 -6.95
C PRO A 11 0.19 -8.79 -7.65
N ASP A 12 -0.46 -8.05 -8.57
CA ASP A 12 -0.05 -6.87 -9.36
C ASP A 12 -0.56 -5.50 -8.86
N ASP A 13 -1.37 -5.45 -7.80
CA ASP A 13 -1.86 -4.17 -7.29
C ASP A 13 -0.70 -3.31 -6.74
N LEU A 14 -0.63 -2.05 -7.18
CA LEU A 14 0.35 -1.06 -6.71
C LEU A 14 0.25 -0.79 -5.21
N ARG A 15 -0.95 -0.97 -4.65
CA ARG A 15 -1.22 -0.76 -3.22
C ARG A 15 -0.80 -1.94 -2.37
N ALA A 16 -0.50 -3.10 -2.97
CA ALA A 16 0.07 -4.21 -2.22
C ALA A 16 1.43 -3.81 -1.64
N GLU A 17 1.66 -4.11 -0.36
CA GLU A 17 2.87 -3.72 0.37
C GLU A 17 4.19 -4.00 -0.41
N PRO A 18 4.37 -5.16 -1.09
CA PRO A 18 5.59 -5.44 -1.84
C PRO A 18 5.85 -4.47 -3.01
N ARG A 19 4.81 -3.85 -3.59
CA ARG A 19 4.95 -2.81 -4.63
C ARG A 19 4.97 -1.42 -4.07
N LEU A 20 4.22 -1.18 -3.01
CA LEU A 20 4.12 0.12 -2.40
C LEU A 20 5.45 0.57 -1.81
N ARG A 21 6.18 -0.33 -1.14
CA ARG A 21 7.48 -0.05 -0.52
C ARG A 21 8.52 0.53 -1.49
N PRO A 22 8.87 -0.13 -2.62
CA PRO A 22 9.84 0.42 -3.56
C PRO A 22 9.34 1.69 -4.25
N LEU A 23 8.02 1.82 -4.49
CA LEU A 23 7.43 3.03 -5.06
C LEU A 23 7.61 4.24 -4.15
N LEU A 24 7.33 4.07 -2.85
CA LEU A 24 7.52 5.12 -1.85
C LEU A 24 9.01 5.47 -1.71
N ALA A 25 9.88 4.47 -1.64
CA ALA A 25 11.32 4.69 -1.52
C ALA A 25 11.88 5.49 -2.71
N GLY A 26 11.47 5.17 -3.94
CA GLY A 26 11.86 5.92 -5.14
C GLY A 26 11.39 7.38 -5.14
N ALA A 27 10.34 7.69 -4.37
CA ALA A 27 9.83 9.05 -4.19
C ALA A 27 10.39 9.76 -2.94
N GLY A 28 11.34 9.15 -2.22
CA GLY A 28 11.90 9.70 -0.98
C GLY A 28 10.97 9.58 0.22
N TRP A 29 10.14 8.53 0.26
CA TRP A 29 9.25 8.22 1.39
C TRP A 29 9.55 6.84 1.96
N ARG A 30 9.44 6.71 3.28
CA ARG A 30 9.54 5.42 3.97
C ARG A 30 8.21 5.06 4.61
N LEU A 31 7.70 3.89 4.24
CA LEU A 31 6.51 3.29 4.84
C LEU A 31 6.78 2.95 6.31
N VAL A 32 5.91 3.41 7.22
CA VAL A 32 6.01 3.17 8.67
C VAL A 32 4.84 2.38 9.22
N ASP A 33 3.68 2.43 8.57
CA ASP A 33 2.53 1.61 8.93
C ASP A 33 1.74 1.24 7.67
N TYR A 34 1.19 0.03 7.65
CA TYR A 34 0.43 -0.52 6.55
C TYR A 34 -0.69 -1.42 7.08
N VAL A 35 -1.92 -1.09 6.72
CA VAL A 35 -3.11 -1.87 7.02
C VAL A 35 -3.84 -2.13 5.72
N ASP A 36 -4.05 -3.40 5.41
CA ASP A 36 -4.92 -3.85 4.33
C ASP A 36 -5.88 -4.88 4.92
N GLU A 37 -7.10 -4.43 5.18
CA GLU A 37 -8.14 -5.18 5.87
C GLU A 37 -9.42 -5.21 5.04
N ASP A 38 -10.37 -6.05 5.47
CA ASP A 38 -11.71 -6.27 4.91
C ASP A 38 -12.56 -5.06 4.62
N THR A 39 -12.28 -3.92 5.24
CA THR A 39 -13.10 -2.72 5.11
C THR A 39 -12.28 -1.45 4.96
N ARG A 40 -10.95 -1.53 5.05
CA ARG A 40 -10.08 -0.36 5.04
C ARG A 40 -8.70 -0.67 4.49
N TYR A 41 -8.10 0.37 3.93
CA TYR A 41 -6.72 0.41 3.52
C TYR A 41 -6.08 1.67 4.12
N LEU A 42 -4.93 1.55 4.77
CA LEU A 42 -4.14 2.64 5.31
C LEU A 42 -2.67 2.40 5.01
N ALA A 43 -1.98 3.42 4.52
CA ALA A 43 -0.53 3.44 4.41
C ALA A 43 -0.02 4.74 5.01
N LEU A 44 0.76 4.65 6.09
CA LEU A 44 1.41 5.78 6.72
C LEU A 44 2.87 5.80 6.30
N ALA A 45 3.34 6.93 5.78
CA ALA A 45 4.72 7.10 5.36
C ALA A 45 5.27 8.44 5.83
N VAL A 46 6.58 8.48 6.05
CA VAL A 46 7.32 9.70 6.38
C VAL A 46 8.23 10.05 5.21
N ARG A 47 8.38 11.35 4.91
CA ARG A 47 9.31 11.81 3.89
C ARG A 47 10.72 11.74 4.45
N GLU A 48 11.62 11.10 3.72
CA GLU A 48 13.04 11.10 4.00
C GLU A 48 13.64 12.39 3.41
N GLY A 49 14.40 13.11 4.24
CA GLY A 49 14.97 14.42 3.94
C GLY A 49 16.23 14.34 3.10
#